data_AF-A0A1W9SA02-F1
#
_entry.id   AF-A0A1W9SA02-F1
#
_cell.length_a   1.000
_cell.length_b   1.000
_cell.length_c   1.000
_cell.angle_alpha   90.00
_cell.angle_beta   90.00
_cell.angle_gamma   90.00
#
_symmetry.space_group_name_H-M   'P 1'
#
loop_
_entity.id
_entity.type
_entity.pdbx_description
1 polymer ?
#
loop_
_entity_poly.entity_id
_entity_poly.type
_entity_poly.pdbx_seq_one_letter_code
_entity_poly.pdbx_strand_id
1 'polypeptide(L)'
;MKHKNLIFWGLSLIVFLFAILTIGITYGWFADVIDLGSGTVSVGDIRYTKSGGFISSNQIIQPGMELIDTPITLANESSITSQMRVKIEYTKVTRPVDTLVIETVDYANSASDHLSVTFGSTFVYDNGYWYYNGLTSSIPADSGTIDVISSLYYDGNLVGNDYSGITCNISIVIEVKQNDNVTWSELTSYDFSTGYPA
;
A
#
# COMPACT_ATOMS: atom_id res chain seq x y z
N MET A 1 -28.32 47.24 11.46
CA MET A 1 -26.92 46.76 11.32
C MET A 1 -26.51 45.70 12.36
N LYS A 2 -26.96 45.75 13.62
CA LYS A 2 -26.53 44.80 14.68
C LYS A 2 -26.86 43.32 14.41
N HIS A 3 -27.98 43.00 13.76
CA HIS A 3 -28.38 41.61 13.47
C HIS A 3 -27.54 40.92 12.38
N LYS A 4 -26.94 41.69 11.45
CA LYS A 4 -26.09 41.11 10.39
C LYS A 4 -24.79 40.52 10.95
N ASN A 5 -24.23 41.17 11.96
CA ASN A 5 -23.01 40.69 12.62
C ASN A 5 -23.31 39.44 13.45
N LEU A 6 -24.46 39.36 14.12
CA LEU A 6 -24.86 38.19 14.90
C LEU A 6 -25.04 36.93 14.02
N ILE A 7 -25.63 37.10 12.83
CA ILE A 7 -25.76 36.02 11.84
C ILE A 7 -24.38 35.57 11.33
N PHE A 8 -23.47 36.51 11.07
CA PHE A 8 -22.12 36.20 10.61
C PHE A 8 -21.31 35.42 11.65
N TRP A 9 -21.37 35.83 12.93
CA TRP A 9 -20.74 35.10 14.03
C TRP A 9 -21.36 33.71 14.25
N GLY A 10 -22.69 33.61 14.15
CA GLY A 10 -23.39 32.32 14.25
C GLY A 10 -23.00 31.35 13.13
N LEU A 11 -22.91 31.83 11.88
CA LEU A 11 -22.48 31.01 10.75
C LEU A 11 -21.02 30.56 10.91
N SER A 12 -20.13 31.47 11.32
CA SER A 12 -18.72 31.16 11.53
C SER A 12 -18.52 30.12 12.64
N LEU A 13 -19.32 30.17 13.71
CA LEU A 13 -19.28 29.17 14.78
C LEU A 13 -19.78 27.81 14.30
N ILE A 14 -20.85 27.77 13.49
CA ILE A 14 -21.37 26.53 12.91
C ILE A 14 -20.33 25.90 11.98
N VAL A 15 -19.69 26.69 11.10
CA VAL A 15 -18.62 26.21 10.22
C VAL A 15 -17.43 25.69 11.03
N PHE A 16 -17.03 26.39 12.09
CA PHE A 16 -15.94 25.97 12.96
C PHE A 16 -16.25 24.67 13.71
N LEU A 17 -17.48 24.52 14.23
CA LEU A 17 -17.93 23.29 14.89
C LEU A 17 -18.02 22.12 13.90
N PHE A 18 -18.45 22.38 12.65
CA PHE A 18 -18.47 21.37 11.60
C PHE A 18 -17.06 20.91 11.23
N ALA A 19 -16.11 21.83 11.13
CA ALA A 19 -14.70 21.52 10.90
C ALA A 19 -14.11 20.66 12.04
N ILE A 20 -14.39 20.98 13.31
CA ILE A 20 -13.94 20.16 14.46
C ILE A 20 -14.57 18.77 14.41
N LEU A 21 -15.86 18.66 14.05
CA LEU A 21 -16.55 17.37 13.95
C LEU A 21 -15.95 16.48 12.86
N THR A 22 -15.58 17.07 11.71
CA THR A 22 -14.89 16.34 10.65
C THR A 22 -13.50 15.88 11.08
N ILE A 23 -12.75 16.72 11.80
CA ILE A 23 -11.42 16.36 12.31
C ILE A 23 -11.56 15.17 13.31
N GLY A 24 -12.57 15.19 14.17
CA GLY A 24 -12.92 14.13 15.12
C GLY A 24 -13.17 12.75 14.52
N ILE A 25 -13.81 12.70 13.35
CA ILE A 25 -14.15 11.45 12.65
C ILE A 25 -12.98 10.98 11.76
N THR A 26 -12.08 11.88 11.37
CA THR A 26 -10.85 11.55 10.62
C THR A 26 -9.67 11.15 11.50
N TYR A 27 -9.68 11.45 12.80
CA TYR A 27 -8.73 10.88 13.75
C TYR A 27 -9.09 9.40 13.96
N GLY A 28 -8.29 8.41 13.66
CA GLY A 28 -6.90 8.39 13.25
C GLY A 28 -6.55 6.91 13.32
N TRP A 29 -6.10 6.36 12.21
CA TRP A 29 -5.83 4.95 12.11
C TRP A 29 -4.46 4.76 12.70
N PHE A 30 -4.43 4.40 13.98
CA PHE A 30 -3.18 4.00 14.60
C PHE A 30 -2.60 2.84 13.80
N ALA A 31 -1.27 2.76 13.70
CA ALA A 31 -0.59 1.81 12.84
C ALA A 31 0.21 0.79 13.65
N ASP A 32 0.30 -0.44 13.14
CA ASP A 32 1.29 -1.42 13.59
C ASP A 32 2.11 -1.86 12.38
N VAL A 33 3.42 -1.74 12.50
CA VAL A 33 4.38 -1.88 11.39
C VAL A 33 5.38 -2.91 11.81
N ILE A 34 5.45 -3.98 11.03
CA ILE A 34 6.57 -4.90 11.10
C ILE A 34 7.67 -4.30 10.24
N ASP A 35 8.57 -3.54 10.88
CA ASP A 35 9.81 -3.06 10.27
C ASP A 35 10.70 -4.27 9.95
N LEU A 36 10.96 -4.53 8.66
CA LEU A 36 11.80 -5.61 8.19
C LEU A 36 12.96 -5.00 7.40
N GLY A 37 14.06 -4.75 8.12
CA GLY A 37 15.24 -4.08 7.61
C GLY A 37 15.82 -4.65 6.31
N SER A 38 16.65 -3.82 5.67
CA SER A 38 17.43 -4.18 4.48
C SER A 38 18.24 -5.47 4.70
N GLY A 39 18.33 -6.31 3.68
CA GLY A 39 19.11 -7.54 3.77
C GLY A 39 19.04 -8.43 2.54
N THR A 40 19.78 -9.54 2.57
CA THR A 40 19.78 -10.53 1.49
C THR A 40 18.67 -11.55 1.70
N VAL A 41 17.87 -11.80 0.67
CA VAL A 41 16.84 -12.83 0.59
C VAL A 41 17.17 -13.79 -0.55
N SER A 42 16.84 -15.08 -0.37
CA SER A 42 17.19 -16.10 -1.37
C SER A 42 16.19 -17.24 -1.42
N VAL A 43 15.95 -17.73 -2.63
CA VAL A 43 15.16 -18.93 -2.91
C VAL A 43 15.92 -19.79 -3.90
N GLY A 44 16.38 -20.96 -3.45
CA GLY A 44 17.29 -21.80 -4.24
C GLY A 44 18.58 -21.04 -4.61
N ASP A 45 18.87 -20.95 -5.90
CA ASP A 45 20.03 -20.22 -6.44
C ASP A 45 19.78 -18.74 -6.70
N ILE A 46 18.53 -18.28 -6.53
CA ILE A 46 18.15 -16.87 -6.73
C ILE A 46 18.43 -16.10 -5.44
N ARG A 47 19.17 -15.01 -5.55
CA ARG A 47 19.57 -14.11 -4.46
C ARG A 47 19.28 -12.67 -4.84
N TYR A 48 18.62 -11.98 -3.93
CA TYR A 48 18.36 -10.56 -4.04
C TYR A 48 18.74 -9.86 -2.74
N THR A 49 19.26 -8.64 -2.85
CA THR A 49 19.31 -7.72 -1.72
C THR A 49 18.07 -6.83 -1.78
N LYS A 50 17.31 -6.82 -0.69
CA LYS A 50 16.11 -6.00 -0.54
C LYS A 50 16.38 -4.75 0.28
N SER A 51 15.69 -3.67 -0.08
CA SER A 51 15.63 -2.41 0.66
C SER A 51 14.26 -1.78 0.50
N GLY A 52 13.90 -0.90 1.42
CA GLY A 52 12.60 -0.23 1.47
C GLY A 52 11.83 -0.57 2.73
N GLY A 53 10.81 0.23 3.00
CA GLY A 53 10.03 0.10 4.22
C GLY A 53 8.84 1.04 4.22
N PHE A 54 7.84 0.66 5.02
CA PHE A 54 6.70 1.51 5.30
C PHE A 54 7.09 2.60 6.33
N ILE A 55 6.28 3.65 6.41
CA ILE A 55 6.31 4.64 7.51
C ILE A 55 6.20 3.95 8.86
N SER A 56 6.67 4.61 9.92
CA SER A 56 6.66 4.04 11.27
C SER A 56 5.25 3.89 11.85
N SER A 57 5.06 2.87 12.68
CA SER A 57 3.80 2.52 13.34
C SER A 57 3.23 3.60 14.28
N ASN A 58 4.07 4.52 14.75
CA ASN A 58 3.66 5.56 15.67
C ASN A 58 2.99 6.77 14.99
N GLN A 59 2.78 6.75 13.67
CA GLN A 59 2.13 7.83 12.94
C GLN A 59 0.63 7.57 12.80
N ILE A 60 -0.16 8.65 12.93
CA ILE A 60 -1.60 8.60 12.64
C ILE A 60 -1.76 8.50 11.13
N ILE A 61 -2.32 7.40 10.65
CA ILE A 61 -2.59 7.21 9.23
C ILE A 61 -3.93 7.85 8.87
N GLN A 62 -3.93 8.55 7.74
CA GLN A 62 -5.10 9.17 7.15
C GLN A 62 -5.17 8.86 5.64
N PRO A 63 -6.36 8.94 5.02
CA PRO A 63 -6.48 8.79 3.57
C PRO A 63 -5.58 9.78 2.82
N GLY A 64 -4.97 9.32 1.72
CA GLY A 64 -4.02 10.09 0.93
C GLY A 64 -2.64 10.28 1.56
N MET A 65 -2.37 9.72 2.74
CA MET A 65 -1.04 9.72 3.34
C MET A 65 -0.16 8.67 2.67
N GLU A 66 1.03 9.08 2.24
CA GLU A 66 2.06 8.17 1.77
C GLU A 66 2.43 7.19 2.88
N LEU A 67 2.41 5.89 2.55
CA LEU A 67 2.74 4.83 3.49
C LEU A 67 4.14 4.25 3.24
N ILE A 68 4.77 4.54 2.10
CA ILE A 68 6.17 4.17 1.83
C ILE A 68 7.10 5.25 2.36
N ASP A 69 7.94 4.92 3.35
CA ASP A 69 8.99 5.82 3.83
C ASP A 69 10.22 5.74 2.92
N THR A 70 10.66 4.52 2.63
CA THR A 70 11.76 4.24 1.71
C THR A 70 11.25 3.34 0.58
N PRO A 71 11.46 3.70 -0.71
CA PRO A 71 11.03 2.89 -1.85
C PRO A 71 11.48 1.43 -1.74
N ILE A 72 10.56 0.52 -2.09
CA ILE A 72 10.84 -0.92 -2.13
C ILE A 72 11.66 -1.21 -3.39
N THR A 73 12.88 -1.69 -3.20
CA THR A 73 13.82 -2.01 -4.25
C THR A 73 14.41 -3.40 -4.04
N LEU A 74 14.75 -4.07 -5.14
CA LEU A 74 15.36 -5.40 -5.15
C LEU A 74 16.56 -5.40 -6.10
N ALA A 75 17.75 -5.69 -5.59
CA ALA A 75 18.95 -5.86 -6.40
C ALA A 75 19.19 -7.34 -6.71
N ASN A 76 19.18 -7.74 -7.99
CA ASN A 76 19.45 -9.12 -8.37
C ASN A 76 20.95 -9.41 -8.28
N GLU A 77 21.35 -10.19 -7.28
CA GLU A 77 22.75 -10.64 -7.07
C GLU A 77 22.94 -12.12 -7.46
N SER A 78 21.94 -12.70 -8.13
CA SER A 78 21.99 -14.09 -8.60
C SER A 78 22.93 -14.22 -9.80
N SER A 79 23.61 -15.35 -9.92
CA SER A 79 24.37 -15.74 -11.12
C SER A 79 23.50 -16.29 -12.24
N ILE A 80 22.17 -16.27 -12.07
CA ILE A 80 21.19 -16.86 -12.98
C ILE A 80 20.10 -15.86 -13.35
N THR A 81 19.50 -16.07 -14.52
CA THR A 81 18.36 -15.29 -15.00
C THR A 81 17.09 -15.68 -14.26
N SER A 82 16.30 -14.69 -13.86
CA SER A 82 15.05 -14.89 -13.11
C SER A 82 13.89 -14.14 -13.74
N GLN A 83 12.69 -14.38 -13.25
CA GLN A 83 11.49 -13.58 -13.51
C GLN A 83 10.90 -13.17 -12.16
N MET A 84 10.19 -12.05 -12.13
CA MET A 84 9.59 -11.49 -10.93
C MET A 84 8.13 -11.15 -11.16
N ARG A 85 7.30 -11.43 -10.16
CA ARG A 85 5.94 -10.92 -10.06
C ARG A 85 5.64 -10.48 -8.63
N VAL A 86 4.67 -9.58 -8.49
CA VAL A 86 4.26 -9.00 -7.22
C VAL A 86 2.76 -9.20 -7.07
N LYS A 87 2.34 -9.72 -5.92
CA LYS A 87 0.94 -9.72 -5.49
C LYS A 87 0.76 -8.64 -4.42
N ILE A 88 -0.29 -7.85 -4.53
CA ILE A 88 -0.62 -6.81 -3.56
C ILE A 88 -2.06 -7.03 -3.13
N GLU A 89 -2.27 -7.26 -1.84
CA GLU A 89 -3.57 -7.42 -1.21
C GLU A 89 -3.79 -6.32 -0.19
N TYR A 90 -5.01 -5.80 -0.09
CA TYR A 90 -5.33 -4.77 0.89
C TYR A 90 -6.75 -4.89 1.43
N THR A 91 -6.99 -4.26 2.58
CA THR A 91 -8.32 -4.16 3.17
C THR A 91 -9.16 -3.11 2.45
N LYS A 92 -10.24 -3.57 1.81
CA LYS A 92 -11.26 -2.74 1.22
C LYS A 92 -12.50 -2.72 2.10
N VAL A 93 -13.00 -1.51 2.35
CA VAL A 93 -14.23 -1.29 3.11
C VAL A 93 -15.24 -0.60 2.21
N THR A 94 -16.44 -1.18 2.10
CA THR A 94 -17.55 -0.61 1.32
C THR A 94 -18.85 -0.66 2.12
N ARG A 95 -19.81 0.20 1.77
CA ARG A 95 -21.15 0.21 2.36
C ARG A 95 -22.26 0.13 1.30
N PRO A 96 -22.53 -1.05 0.72
CA PRO A 96 -23.72 -1.24 -0.09
C PRO A 96 -24.99 -1.22 0.79
N VAL A 97 -25.89 -0.27 0.52
CA VAL A 97 -27.26 -0.23 1.11
C VAL A 97 -27.24 -0.43 2.64
N ASP A 98 -26.40 0.37 3.32
CA ASP A 98 -26.22 0.45 4.78
C ASP A 98 -25.50 -0.70 5.50
N THR A 99 -25.08 -1.76 4.79
CA THR A 99 -24.27 -2.83 5.40
C THR A 99 -22.79 -2.57 5.19
N LEU A 100 -21.99 -2.55 6.27
CA LEU A 100 -20.54 -2.43 6.16
C LEU A 100 -19.95 -3.78 5.73
N VAL A 101 -19.20 -3.79 4.62
CA VAL A 101 -18.48 -4.94 4.10
C VAL A 101 -16.99 -4.63 4.19
N ILE A 102 -16.25 -5.53 4.87
CA ILE A 102 -14.81 -5.46 5.02
C ILE A 102 -14.24 -6.72 4.39
N GLU A 103 -13.38 -6.56 3.40
CA GLU A 103 -12.81 -7.66 2.63
C GLU A 103 -11.34 -7.40 2.31
N THR A 104 -10.59 -8.48 2.08
CA THR A 104 -9.25 -8.40 1.50
C THR A 104 -9.39 -8.58 0.00
N VAL A 105 -8.82 -7.67 -0.78
CA VAL A 105 -8.91 -7.69 -2.25
C VAL A 105 -7.53 -7.53 -2.88
N ASP A 106 -7.35 -8.12 -4.06
CA ASP A 106 -6.16 -7.94 -4.88
C ASP A 106 -6.18 -6.54 -5.54
N TYR A 107 -5.06 -5.82 -5.44
CA TYR A 107 -4.89 -4.55 -6.15
C TYR A 107 -4.66 -4.77 -7.64
N ALA A 108 -5.57 -4.23 -8.46
CA ALA A 108 -5.59 -4.40 -9.92
C ALA A 108 -5.44 -3.07 -10.68
N ASN A 109 -5.23 -1.95 -9.97
CA ASN A 109 -5.26 -0.59 -10.53
C ASN A 109 -6.57 -0.30 -11.28
N SER A 110 -7.68 -0.75 -10.71
CA SER A 110 -9.03 -0.47 -11.20
C SER A 110 -9.56 0.83 -10.61
N ALA A 111 -10.54 1.46 -11.28
CA ALA A 111 -11.22 2.64 -10.75
C ALA A 111 -11.99 2.39 -9.43
N SER A 112 -12.13 1.12 -9.04
CA SER A 112 -12.78 0.72 -7.79
C SER A 112 -11.79 0.37 -6.68
N ASP A 113 -10.49 0.46 -6.95
CA ASP A 113 -9.47 0.17 -5.94
C ASP A 113 -9.34 1.34 -4.99
N HIS A 114 -9.48 1.06 -3.69
CA HIS A 114 -9.33 2.09 -2.64
C HIS A 114 -7.86 2.31 -2.26
N LEU A 115 -6.95 1.53 -2.86
CA LEU A 115 -5.51 1.65 -2.77
C LEU A 115 -4.97 2.27 -4.05
N SER A 116 -3.98 3.15 -3.92
CA SER A 116 -3.16 3.64 -5.02
C SER A 116 -1.73 3.16 -4.82
N VAL A 117 -1.14 2.60 -5.88
CA VAL A 117 0.25 2.11 -5.88
C VAL A 117 0.96 2.67 -7.09
N THR A 118 2.14 3.26 -6.87
CA THR A 118 3.04 3.68 -7.95
C THR A 118 4.25 2.77 -7.99
N PHE A 119 4.36 1.98 -9.05
CA PHE A 119 5.54 1.16 -9.30
C PHE A 119 6.72 2.04 -9.75
N GLY A 120 7.93 1.71 -9.28
CA GLY A 120 9.15 2.41 -9.69
C GLY A 120 9.64 2.01 -11.09
N SER A 121 9.26 0.81 -11.53
CA SER A 121 9.53 0.27 -12.87
C SER A 121 8.24 -0.06 -13.61
N THR A 122 8.35 -0.54 -14.85
CA THR A 122 7.17 -1.01 -15.59
C THR A 122 6.71 -2.35 -15.04
N PHE A 123 5.45 -2.41 -14.60
CA PHE A 123 4.78 -3.66 -14.21
C PHE A 123 3.47 -3.81 -14.97
N VAL A 124 3.16 -5.03 -15.39
CA VAL A 124 1.96 -5.36 -16.16
C VAL A 124 1.08 -6.28 -15.31
N TYR A 125 -0.16 -5.85 -15.06
CA TYR A 125 -1.13 -6.65 -14.32
C TYR A 125 -1.71 -7.78 -15.18
N ASP A 126 -1.71 -9.00 -14.65
CA ASP A 126 -2.39 -10.17 -15.21
C ASP A 126 -2.77 -11.15 -14.09
N ASN A 127 -4.03 -11.61 -14.10
CA ASN A 127 -4.52 -12.71 -13.23
C ASN A 127 -4.13 -12.60 -11.73
N GLY A 128 -4.23 -11.41 -11.13
CA GLY A 128 -3.95 -11.19 -9.71
C GLY A 128 -2.49 -10.85 -9.38
N TYR A 129 -1.61 -10.75 -10.38
CA TYR A 129 -0.20 -10.45 -10.19
C TYR A 129 0.28 -9.33 -11.12
N TRP A 130 1.26 -8.58 -10.65
CA TRP A 130 1.99 -7.56 -11.39
C TRP A 130 3.34 -8.12 -11.85
N TYR A 131 3.55 -8.28 -13.15
CA TYR A 131 4.76 -8.85 -13.73
C TYR A 131 5.75 -7.77 -14.14
N TYR A 132 6.99 -7.86 -13.66
CA TYR A 132 8.05 -6.92 -14.02
C TYR A 132 8.30 -6.93 -15.53
N ASN A 133 8.15 -5.78 -16.20
CA ASN A 133 8.30 -5.61 -17.65
C ASN A 133 7.45 -6.59 -18.52
N GLY A 134 6.43 -7.23 -17.96
CA GLY A 134 5.54 -8.16 -18.66
C GLY A 134 5.71 -9.64 -18.29
N LEU A 135 4.74 -10.47 -18.70
CA LEU A 135 4.58 -11.86 -18.24
C LEU A 135 5.78 -12.78 -18.54
N THR A 136 6.55 -12.46 -19.58
CA THR A 136 7.69 -13.28 -20.04
C THR A 136 9.02 -12.54 -19.94
N SER A 137 9.05 -11.38 -19.27
CA SER A 137 10.30 -10.63 -19.13
C SER A 137 11.28 -11.39 -18.25
N SER A 138 12.54 -11.42 -18.67
CA SER A 138 13.64 -11.96 -17.88
C SER A 138 14.43 -10.84 -17.23
N ILE A 139 14.89 -11.11 -16.01
CA ILE A 139 15.82 -10.30 -15.24
C ILE A 139 17.19 -10.98 -15.39
N PRO A 140 18.16 -10.36 -16.08
CA PRO A 140 19.49 -10.93 -16.23
C PRO A 140 20.16 -11.15 -14.87
N ALA A 141 21.08 -12.12 -14.82
CA ALA A 141 21.98 -12.31 -13.69
C ALA A 141 22.76 -11.00 -13.41
N ASP A 142 22.96 -10.68 -12.13
CA ASP A 142 23.71 -9.49 -11.70
C ASP A 142 23.28 -8.18 -12.40
N SER A 143 21.97 -8.01 -12.62
CA SER A 143 21.42 -6.86 -13.36
C SER A 143 21.27 -5.59 -12.52
N GLY A 144 21.66 -5.63 -11.25
CA GLY A 144 21.58 -4.50 -10.33
C GLY A 144 20.16 -4.29 -9.77
N THR A 145 19.89 -3.04 -9.37
CA THR A 145 18.70 -2.65 -8.61
C THR A 145 17.46 -2.48 -9.50
N ILE A 146 16.35 -3.03 -9.03
CA ILE A 146 15.01 -2.89 -9.60
C ILE A 146 14.17 -2.08 -8.62
N ASP A 147 13.60 -0.98 -9.08
CA ASP A 147 12.64 -0.19 -8.30
C ASP A 147 11.26 -0.84 -8.41
N VAL A 148 10.77 -1.41 -7.31
CA VAL A 148 9.51 -2.17 -7.28
C VAL A 148 8.35 -1.22 -6.98
N ILE A 149 8.26 -0.68 -5.76
CA ILE A 149 7.19 0.24 -5.35
C ILE A 149 7.82 1.53 -4.82
N SER A 150 7.36 2.66 -5.35
CA SER A 150 7.85 3.99 -4.99
C SER A 150 6.88 4.79 -4.13
N SER A 151 5.58 4.50 -4.22
CA SER A 151 4.51 5.16 -3.47
C SER A 151 3.35 4.21 -3.28
N LEU A 152 2.71 4.27 -2.12
CA LEU A 152 1.52 3.50 -1.80
C LEU A 152 0.68 4.26 -0.75
N TYR A 153 -0.61 4.44 -1.04
CA TYR A 153 -1.54 5.12 -0.13
C TYR A 153 -2.99 4.72 -0.40
N TYR A 154 -3.85 4.87 0.61
CA TYR A 154 -5.29 4.74 0.42
C TYR A 154 -5.87 5.98 -0.29
N ASP A 155 -6.64 5.80 -1.38
CA ASP A 155 -7.19 6.90 -2.17
C ASP A 155 -8.24 7.70 -1.39
N GLY A 156 -7.91 8.96 -1.06
CA GLY A 156 -8.77 9.85 -0.30
C GLY A 156 -10.10 10.23 -0.98
N ASN A 157 -10.28 9.93 -2.27
CA ASN A 157 -11.56 10.12 -2.95
C ASN A 157 -12.53 8.94 -2.74
N LEU A 158 -12.00 7.76 -2.44
CA LEU A 158 -12.76 6.52 -2.28
C LEU A 158 -12.84 6.06 -0.82
N VAL A 159 -11.86 6.46 -0.01
CA VAL A 159 -11.81 6.20 1.42
C VAL A 159 -12.48 7.33 2.20
N GLY A 160 -13.42 6.96 3.08
CA GLY A 160 -14.20 7.90 3.88
C GLY A 160 -14.45 7.42 5.30
N ASN A 161 -15.54 7.88 5.93
CA ASN A 161 -15.83 7.58 7.34
C ASN A 161 -16.12 6.10 7.63
N ASP A 162 -16.49 5.31 6.61
CA ASP A 162 -16.79 3.87 6.76
C ASP A 162 -15.62 3.04 7.23
N TYR A 163 -14.44 3.55 6.93
CA TYR A 163 -13.18 3.00 7.30
C TYR A 163 -13.03 3.19 8.85
N SER A 164 -13.56 4.24 9.49
CA SER A 164 -13.23 4.63 10.88
C SER A 164 -13.24 3.48 11.89
N GLY A 165 -12.12 3.29 12.60
CA GLY A 165 -11.97 2.25 13.63
C GLY A 165 -11.73 0.84 13.09
N ILE A 166 -11.59 0.67 11.78
CA ILE A 166 -11.22 -0.60 11.15
C ILE A 166 -9.70 -0.71 11.10
N THR A 167 -9.18 -1.93 11.26
CA THR A 167 -7.78 -2.25 10.97
C THR A 167 -7.64 -2.59 9.50
N CYS A 168 -7.04 -1.69 8.74
CA CYS A 168 -6.60 -1.88 7.37
C CYS A 168 -5.27 -2.64 7.32
N ASN A 169 -5.19 -3.67 6.50
CA ASN A 169 -3.97 -4.40 6.23
C ASN A 169 -3.58 -4.22 4.77
N ILE A 170 -2.28 -4.25 4.50
CA ILE A 170 -1.69 -4.29 3.17
C ILE A 170 -0.62 -5.38 3.20
N SER A 171 -0.69 -6.30 2.25
CA SER A 171 0.31 -7.36 2.07
C SER A 171 0.87 -7.27 0.65
N ILE A 172 2.19 -7.17 0.55
CA ILE A 172 2.93 -7.16 -0.71
C ILE A 172 3.80 -8.41 -0.73
N VAL A 173 3.48 -9.36 -1.59
CA VAL A 173 4.25 -10.59 -1.78
C VAL A 173 5.02 -10.49 -3.08
N ILE A 174 6.34 -10.59 -3.01
CA ILE A 174 7.20 -10.64 -4.19
C ILE A 174 7.62 -12.09 -4.41
N GLU A 175 7.30 -12.60 -5.59
CA GLU A 175 7.66 -13.94 -6.01
C GLU A 175 8.64 -13.89 -7.17
N VAL A 176 9.55 -14.85 -7.17
CA VAL A 176 10.51 -15.04 -8.23
C VAL A 176 10.52 -16.49 -8.70
N LYS A 177 11.04 -16.69 -9.90
CA LYS A 177 11.40 -18.01 -10.41
C LYS A 177 12.61 -17.92 -11.31
N GLN A 178 13.29 -19.04 -11.49
CA GLN A 178 14.32 -19.14 -12.53
C GLN A 178 13.62 -19.05 -13.89
N ASN A 179 14.25 -18.40 -14.88
CA ASN A 179 13.61 -18.15 -16.17
C ASN A 179 13.10 -19.44 -16.85
N ASP A 180 13.84 -20.54 -16.69
CA ASP A 180 13.55 -21.82 -17.32
C ASP A 180 12.61 -22.71 -16.49
N ASN A 181 12.23 -22.24 -15.29
CA ASN A 181 11.27 -22.93 -14.43
C ASN A 181 9.86 -22.38 -14.59
N VAL A 182 8.88 -23.21 -14.27
CA VAL A 182 7.46 -22.83 -14.28
C VAL A 182 6.93 -22.42 -12.90
N THR A 183 7.55 -22.93 -11.84
CA THR A 183 7.08 -22.74 -10.46
C THR A 183 7.57 -21.41 -9.90
N TRP A 184 6.64 -20.60 -9.40
CA TRP A 184 6.91 -19.38 -8.64
C TRP A 184 7.20 -19.70 -7.18
N SER A 185 8.03 -18.90 -6.54
CA SER A 185 8.32 -19.03 -5.13
C SER A 185 8.43 -17.65 -4.48
N GLU A 186 7.87 -17.53 -3.28
CA GLU A 186 7.96 -16.32 -2.49
C GLU A 186 9.42 -15.99 -2.14
N LEU A 187 9.87 -14.82 -2.56
CA LEU A 187 11.18 -14.28 -2.24
C LEU A 187 11.14 -13.49 -0.93
N THR A 188 10.13 -12.63 -0.79
CA THR A 188 9.91 -11.79 0.38
C THR A 188 8.48 -11.29 0.38
N SER A 189 7.97 -11.00 1.57
CA SER A 189 6.71 -10.32 1.80
C SER A 189 6.95 -9.03 2.61
N TYR A 190 6.06 -8.06 2.44
CA TYR A 190 5.95 -6.84 3.24
C TYR A 190 4.51 -6.72 3.72
N ASP A 191 4.31 -6.70 5.03
CA ASP A 191 3.00 -6.53 5.63
C ASP A 191 2.94 -5.23 6.41
N PHE A 192 1.82 -4.54 6.29
CA PHE A 192 1.53 -3.29 6.97
C PHE A 192 0.12 -3.35 7.53
N SER A 193 -0.04 -2.97 8.80
CA SER A 193 -1.33 -2.96 9.45
C SER A 193 -1.61 -1.59 10.06
N THR A 194 -2.86 -1.18 10.03
CA THR A 194 -3.33 -0.07 10.83
C THR A 194 -3.94 -0.63 12.13
N GLY A 195 -3.31 -0.54 13.29
CA GLY A 195 -3.99 -0.84 14.56
C GLY A 195 -3.46 -0.07 15.77
N TYR A 196 -4.22 -0.08 16.85
CA TYR A 196 -3.82 0.44 18.16
C TYR A 196 -2.51 -0.25 18.62
N PRO A 197 -1.44 0.46 18.99
CA PRO A 197 -0.37 -0.15 19.77
C PRO A 197 -0.98 -0.64 21.10
N ALA A 198 -0.66 -1.89 21.47
CA ALA A 198 -1.09 -2.50 22.73
C ALA A 198 -0.65 -1.70 23.97
#